data_AF-A0A4Y2L3B8-F1
#
_entry.id   AF-A0A4Y2L3B8-F1
#
_cell.length_a   1.000
_cell.length_b   1.000
_cell.length_c   1.000
_cell.angle_alpha   90.00
_cell.angle_beta   90.00
_cell.angle_gamma   90.00
#
_symmetry.space_group_name_H-M   'P 1'
#
loop_
_entity.id
_entity.type
_entity.pdbx_description
1 polymer ?
#
loop_
_entity_poly.entity_id
_entity_poly.type
_entity_poly.pdbx_seq_one_letter_code
_entity_poly.pdbx_strand_id
1 'polypeptide(L)'
;MISEAKEECFEEFLLRITQKNSFDKIKNAINDKKSEIKIDQIVKEGGELTTDYKESRDFILRKHFPLIDDHYELTEEELPDIEEYKFTKQEIENSIKGMKRGVAPRYDGWTIELVEECYFTDSEWFTQVLNTCFINGFFPKNWKTAEVILIPKDGKYLKDYKSYRPICLLPVWRKILDKLIANRLTYFLEEYQILNNSQYGFRKYNSTIT
;
A
#
# COMPACT_ATOMS: atom_id res chain seq x y z
N MET A 1 12.44 9.68 -19.09
CA MET A 1 13.65 9.03 -18.51
C MET A 1 13.39 8.16 -17.29
N ILE A 2 13.31 8.62 -16.02
CA ILE A 2 13.13 7.68 -14.87
C ILE A 2 11.75 7.00 -14.87
N SER A 3 10.70 7.70 -15.32
CA SER A 3 9.34 7.12 -15.42
C SER A 3 9.27 6.04 -16.50
N GLU A 4 9.72 6.36 -17.73
CA GLU A 4 9.81 5.41 -18.84
C GLU A 4 10.64 4.19 -18.49
N ALA A 5 11.86 4.37 -17.96
CA ALA A 5 12.72 3.22 -17.62
C ALA A 5 12.09 2.33 -16.53
N LYS A 6 11.29 2.90 -15.61
CA LYS A 6 10.53 2.13 -14.62
C LYS A 6 9.33 1.42 -15.24
N GLU A 7 8.63 2.05 -16.16
CA GLU A 7 7.52 1.46 -16.90
C GLU A 7 8.01 0.33 -17.80
N GLU A 8 9.03 0.56 -18.63
CA GLU A 8 9.68 -0.45 -19.47
C GLU A 8 10.24 -1.60 -18.63
N CYS A 9 10.94 -1.32 -17.52
CA CYS A 9 11.45 -2.38 -16.64
C CYS A 9 10.31 -3.18 -15.99
N PHE A 10 9.20 -2.53 -15.64
CA PHE A 10 8.03 -3.21 -15.12
C PHE A 10 7.32 -4.03 -16.21
N GLU A 11 7.20 -3.51 -17.43
CA GLU A 11 6.66 -4.22 -18.58
C GLU A 11 7.53 -5.42 -18.97
N GLU A 12 8.86 -5.28 -19.01
CA GLU A 12 9.79 -6.39 -19.23
C GLU A 12 9.72 -7.42 -18.11
N PHE A 13 9.64 -6.97 -16.86
CA PHE A 13 9.42 -7.85 -15.71
C PHE A 13 8.11 -8.63 -15.87
N LEU A 14 7.02 -7.94 -16.24
CA LEU A 14 5.74 -8.55 -16.53
C LEU A 14 5.89 -9.56 -17.67
N LEU A 15 6.49 -9.19 -18.80
CA LEU A 15 6.72 -10.07 -19.95
C LEU A 15 7.51 -11.33 -19.57
N ARG A 16 8.55 -11.18 -18.75
CA ARG A 16 9.39 -12.29 -18.26
C ARG A 16 8.63 -13.24 -17.34
N ILE A 17 7.77 -12.74 -16.45
CA ILE A 17 6.88 -13.60 -15.66
C ILE A 17 5.75 -14.19 -16.52
N THR A 18 5.32 -13.50 -17.58
CA THR A 18 4.27 -13.97 -18.51
C THR A 18 4.75 -15.08 -19.45
N GLN A 19 6.03 -15.13 -19.81
CA GLN A 19 6.61 -16.25 -20.59
C GLN A 19 6.51 -17.59 -19.82
N LYS A 20 6.40 -17.54 -18.49
CA LYS A 20 6.06 -18.69 -17.64
C LYS A 20 4.58 -18.81 -17.28
N ASN A 21 3.74 -17.82 -17.56
CA ASN A 21 2.31 -17.86 -17.27
C ASN A 21 1.47 -17.03 -18.24
N SER A 22 0.96 -17.73 -19.27
CA SER A 22 -0.39 -17.64 -19.85
C SER A 22 -1.07 -16.25 -19.94
N PHE A 23 -0.39 -15.16 -20.30
CA PHE A 23 -1.09 -13.87 -20.45
C PHE A 23 -1.96 -13.79 -21.71
N ASP A 24 -1.83 -14.71 -22.66
CA ASP A 24 -2.88 -14.92 -23.68
C ASP A 24 -4.19 -15.40 -23.05
N LYS A 25 -4.11 -16.19 -21.96
CA LYS A 25 -5.30 -16.52 -21.16
C LYS A 25 -5.77 -15.33 -20.33
N ILE A 26 -4.87 -14.45 -19.86
CA ILE A 26 -5.27 -13.24 -19.11
C ILE A 26 -5.89 -12.21 -20.05
N LYS A 27 -5.37 -12.02 -21.26
CA LYS A 27 -5.97 -11.19 -22.31
C LYS A 27 -7.31 -11.75 -22.78
N ASN A 28 -7.41 -13.07 -22.95
CA ASN A 28 -8.68 -13.74 -23.22
C ASN A 28 -9.64 -13.69 -22.01
N ALA A 29 -9.15 -13.63 -20.77
CA ALA A 29 -9.98 -13.57 -19.56
C ALA A 29 -10.26 -12.15 -19.01
N ILE A 30 -9.57 -11.15 -19.54
CA ILE A 30 -10.01 -9.75 -19.45
C ILE A 30 -11.25 -9.58 -20.33
N ASN A 31 -11.32 -10.32 -21.44
CA ASN A 31 -12.49 -10.36 -22.33
C ASN A 31 -13.54 -11.40 -21.92
N ASP A 32 -13.20 -12.38 -21.08
CA ASP A 32 -14.08 -13.48 -20.67
C ASP A 32 -14.00 -13.70 -19.14
N LYS A 33 -15.13 -13.54 -18.46
CA LYS A 33 -15.30 -13.48 -16.99
C LYS A 33 -14.29 -14.33 -16.17
N LYS A 34 -13.62 -13.67 -15.20
CA LYS A 34 -12.82 -14.25 -14.08
C LYS A 34 -11.67 -15.19 -14.50
N SER A 35 -10.50 -14.63 -14.80
CA SER A 35 -9.24 -15.36 -14.59
C SER A 35 -8.87 -15.33 -13.11
N GLU A 36 -9.06 -16.44 -12.40
CA GLU A 36 -8.45 -16.64 -11.09
C GLU A 36 -6.93 -16.79 -11.28
N ILE A 37 -6.15 -15.86 -10.75
CA ILE A 37 -4.71 -16.08 -10.54
C ILE A 37 -4.58 -17.27 -9.60
N LYS A 38 -4.30 -18.45 -10.14
CA LYS A 38 -4.15 -19.68 -9.36
C LYS A 38 -2.82 -19.64 -8.62
N ILE A 39 -2.90 -19.55 -7.30
CA ILE A 39 -1.77 -19.75 -6.39
C ILE A 39 -1.49 -21.26 -6.35
N ASP A 40 -0.21 -21.65 -6.36
CA ASP A 40 0.18 -23.05 -6.21
C ASP A 40 -0.07 -23.54 -4.78
N GLN A 41 -0.22 -24.86 -4.61
CA GLN A 41 -0.21 -25.46 -3.28
C GLN A 41 1.12 -25.15 -2.58
N ILE A 42 1.04 -24.71 -1.34
CA ILE A 42 2.18 -24.24 -0.54
C ILE A 42 2.65 -25.35 0.38
N VAL A 43 3.97 -25.53 0.46
CA VAL A 43 4.59 -26.46 1.40
C VAL A 43 4.61 -25.83 2.80
N LYS A 44 3.97 -26.51 3.76
CA LYS A 44 3.97 -26.15 5.18
C LYS A 44 5.30 -26.57 5.83
N GLU A 45 5.55 -26.12 7.06
CA GLU A 45 6.77 -26.42 7.81
C GLU A 45 7.01 -27.92 8.06
N GLY A 46 5.93 -28.73 8.07
CA GLY A 46 6.00 -30.20 8.17
C GLY A 46 6.18 -30.94 6.84
N GLY A 47 6.38 -30.23 5.71
CA GLY A 47 6.48 -30.83 4.37
C GLY A 47 5.14 -31.15 3.70
N GLU A 48 4.03 -31.05 4.44
CA GLU A 48 2.68 -31.21 3.91
C GLU A 48 2.31 -30.06 2.97
N LEU A 49 1.51 -30.36 1.93
CA LEU A 49 0.95 -29.34 1.03
C LEU A 49 -0.38 -28.80 1.56
N THR A 50 -0.67 -27.55 1.27
CA THR A 50 -2.02 -27.01 1.42
C THR A 50 -3.00 -27.70 0.46
N THR A 51 -4.25 -27.84 0.89
CA THR A 51 -5.28 -28.63 0.21
C THR A 51 -6.00 -27.85 -0.87
N ASP A 52 -6.19 -26.55 -0.66
CA ASP A 52 -6.93 -25.69 -1.58
C ASP A 52 -6.34 -24.27 -1.68
N TYR A 53 -6.91 -23.48 -2.59
CA TYR A 53 -6.52 -22.09 -2.81
C TYR A 53 -6.69 -21.22 -1.56
N LYS A 54 -7.78 -21.40 -0.81
CA LYS A 54 -8.10 -20.59 0.37
C LYS A 54 -7.07 -20.83 1.46
N GLU A 55 -6.73 -22.09 1.72
CA GLU A 55 -5.69 -22.46 2.67
C GLU A 55 -4.31 -21.95 2.23
N SER A 56 -3.98 -22.10 0.94
CA SER A 56 -2.71 -21.58 0.38
C SER A 56 -2.58 -20.07 0.57
N ARG A 57 -3.63 -19.33 0.21
CA ARG A 57 -3.73 -17.88 0.39
C ARG A 57 -3.61 -17.50 1.87
N ASP A 58 -4.41 -18.10 2.74
CA ASP A 58 -4.46 -17.76 4.16
C ASP A 58 -3.13 -18.10 4.85
N PHE A 59 -2.47 -19.18 4.45
CA PHE A 59 -1.14 -19.55 4.92
C PHE A 59 -0.09 -18.49 4.52
N ILE A 60 -0.04 -18.12 3.24
CA ILE A 60 0.86 -17.05 2.76
C ILE A 60 0.61 -15.76 3.54
N LEU A 61 -0.65 -15.34 3.66
CA LEU A 61 -1.01 -14.09 4.35
C LEU A 61 -0.60 -14.11 5.83
N ARG A 62 -0.87 -15.20 6.56
CA ARG A 62 -0.47 -15.31 7.97
C ARG A 62 1.05 -15.28 8.16
N LYS A 63 1.82 -15.82 7.21
CA LYS A 63 3.28 -15.80 7.27
C LYS A 63 3.87 -14.42 6.95
N HIS A 64 3.25 -13.65 6.06
CA HIS A 64 3.69 -12.27 5.75
C HIS A 64 3.16 -11.23 6.75
N PHE A 65 1.98 -11.47 7.33
CA PHE A 65 1.32 -10.61 8.30
C PHE A 65 0.99 -11.41 9.57
N PRO A 66 2.00 -11.71 10.40
CA PRO A 66 1.77 -12.41 11.65
C PRO A 66 0.84 -11.57 12.53
N LEU A 67 -0.07 -12.24 13.25
CA LEU A 67 -0.83 -11.58 14.30
C LEU A 67 0.14 -11.25 15.42
N ILE A 68 0.31 -9.96 15.67
CA ILE A 68 1.06 -9.46 16.82
C ILE A 68 0.04 -9.22 17.91
N ASP A 69 0.40 -9.59 19.14
CA ASP A 69 -0.39 -9.25 20.30
C ASP A 69 -0.19 -7.75 20.58
N ASP A 70 -1.12 -6.94 20.07
CA ASP A 70 -1.06 -5.46 20.14
C ASP A 70 -1.43 -4.94 21.54
N HIS A 71 -0.97 -5.61 22.60
CA HIS A 71 -0.99 -5.09 23.97
C HIS A 71 0.07 -4.00 24.12
N TYR A 72 -0.14 -2.87 23.47
CA TYR A 72 0.66 -1.66 23.66
C TYR A 72 -0.08 -0.74 24.63
N GLU A 73 0.35 -0.75 25.89
CA GLU A 73 -0.06 0.29 26.85
C GLU A 73 0.74 1.56 26.54
N LEU A 74 0.08 2.54 25.93
CA LEU A 74 0.61 3.90 25.91
C LEU A 74 0.65 4.37 27.36
N THR A 75 1.84 4.55 27.92
CA THR A 75 1.99 5.38 29.12
C THR A 75 1.52 6.78 28.74
N GLU A 76 0.54 7.32 29.47
CA GLU A 76 0.13 8.73 29.37
C GLU A 76 1.30 9.62 29.83
N GLU A 77 2.35 9.74 29.01
CA GLU A 77 3.17 10.94 29.02
C GLU A 77 2.28 12.07 28.49
N GLU A 78 2.47 13.30 29.00
CA GLU A 78 1.76 14.49 28.52
C GLU A 78 2.04 14.65 27.02
N LEU A 79 1.15 14.09 26.19
CA LEU A 79 1.18 14.32 24.75
C LEU A 79 0.99 15.82 24.54
N PRO A 80 1.81 16.44 23.67
CA PRO A 80 1.63 17.85 23.35
C PRO A 80 0.21 18.08 22.83
N ASP A 81 -0.32 19.29 22.98
CA ASP A 81 -1.69 19.61 22.56
C ASP A 81 -1.86 19.29 21.07
N ILE A 82 -2.53 18.17 20.79
CA ILE A 82 -2.69 17.62 19.45
C ILE A 82 -3.52 18.55 18.55
N GLU A 83 -4.27 19.48 19.16
CA GLU A 83 -5.05 20.49 18.48
C GLU A 83 -4.17 21.49 17.70
N GLU A 84 -2.96 21.77 18.21
CA GLU A 84 -1.96 22.60 17.52
C GLU A 84 -1.42 21.92 16.26
N TYR A 85 -1.57 20.60 16.16
CA TYR A 85 -1.08 19.79 15.06
C TYR A 85 -2.19 19.40 14.07
N LYS A 86 -3.28 20.16 13.96
CA LYS A 86 -4.26 19.94 12.88
C LYS A 86 -3.63 20.09 11.50
N PHE A 87 -4.10 19.29 10.54
CA PHE A 87 -3.81 19.48 9.13
C PHE A 87 -4.52 20.73 8.62
N THR A 88 -3.79 21.54 7.85
CA THR A 88 -4.37 22.70 7.15
C THR A 88 -4.99 22.27 5.82
N LYS A 89 -5.94 23.05 5.31
CA LYS A 89 -6.51 22.85 3.96
C LYS A 89 -5.42 22.79 2.88
N GLN A 90 -4.46 23.70 2.95
CA GLN A 90 -3.35 23.74 2.00
C GLN A 90 -2.50 22.47 2.03
N GLU A 91 -2.22 21.94 3.22
CA GLU A 91 -1.47 20.70 3.39
C GLU A 91 -2.21 19.49 2.79
N ILE A 92 -3.52 19.41 3.05
CA ILE A 92 -4.41 18.38 2.49
C ILE A 92 -4.46 18.47 0.97
N GLU A 93 -4.68 19.66 0.43
CA GLU A 93 -4.75 19.89 -1.01
C GLU A 93 -3.43 19.52 -1.70
N ASN A 94 -2.29 19.91 -1.13
CA ASN A 94 -0.97 19.54 -1.63
C ASN A 94 -0.76 18.01 -1.60
N SER A 95 -1.25 17.35 -0.55
CA SER A 95 -1.19 15.88 -0.44
C SER A 95 -1.98 15.22 -1.57
N ILE A 96 -3.24 15.63 -1.79
CA ILE A 96 -4.14 15.15 -2.84
C ILE A 96 -3.52 15.37 -4.22
N LYS A 97 -3.11 16.61 -4.54
CA LYS A 97 -2.53 16.98 -5.84
C LYS A 97 -1.25 16.22 -6.17
N GLY A 98 -0.45 15.88 -5.16
CA GLY A 98 0.77 15.11 -5.35
C GLY A 98 0.56 13.59 -5.44
N MET A 99 -0.66 13.07 -5.41
CA MET A 99 -0.92 11.63 -5.56
C MET A 99 -0.94 11.22 -7.04
N LYS A 100 -0.52 9.98 -7.33
CA LYS A 100 -0.52 9.44 -8.69
C LYS A 100 -1.97 9.29 -9.18
N ARG A 101 -2.24 9.86 -10.36
CA ARG A 101 -3.53 9.82 -11.06
C ARG A 101 -3.64 8.63 -12.01
N GLY A 102 -4.86 8.30 -12.42
CA GLY A 102 -5.12 7.22 -13.38
C GLY A 102 -4.74 5.83 -12.87
N VAL A 103 -4.66 5.65 -11.55
CA VAL A 103 -4.46 4.34 -10.93
C VAL A 103 -5.80 3.62 -10.86
N ALA A 104 -5.82 2.33 -11.20
CA ALA A 104 -7.04 1.52 -11.12
C ALA A 104 -7.65 1.61 -9.70
N PRO A 105 -8.97 1.87 -9.59
CA PRO A 105 -9.64 1.89 -8.31
C PRO A 105 -9.58 0.50 -7.66
N ARG A 106 -9.70 0.49 -6.33
CA ARG A 106 -9.93 -0.74 -5.58
C ARG A 106 -11.35 -1.27 -5.87
N TYR A 107 -11.72 -2.43 -5.33
CA TYR A 107 -13.09 -2.95 -5.40
C TYR A 107 -14.19 -1.97 -4.94
N ASP A 108 -13.84 -0.93 -4.17
CA ASP A 108 -14.76 0.11 -3.70
C ASP A 108 -15.03 1.23 -4.72
N GLY A 109 -14.31 1.25 -5.85
CA GLY A 109 -14.51 2.22 -6.94
C GLY A 109 -13.95 3.62 -6.68
N TRP A 110 -13.35 3.89 -5.50
CA TRP A 110 -12.85 5.22 -5.19
C TRP A 110 -11.52 5.49 -5.89
N THR A 111 -11.46 6.57 -6.67
CA THR A 111 -10.22 7.09 -7.28
C THR A 111 -9.80 8.38 -6.60
N ILE A 112 -8.56 8.83 -6.85
CA ILE A 112 -8.10 10.11 -6.29
C ILE A 112 -8.85 11.29 -6.90
N GLU A 113 -9.23 11.20 -8.18
CA GLU A 113 -10.00 12.21 -8.89
C GLU A 113 -11.38 12.37 -8.23
N LEU A 114 -12.06 11.27 -7.89
CA LEU A 114 -13.35 11.34 -7.19
C LEU A 114 -13.22 11.98 -5.80
N VAL A 115 -12.18 11.60 -5.04
CA VAL A 115 -11.94 12.15 -3.70
C VAL A 115 -11.55 13.62 -3.77
N GLU A 116 -10.83 14.04 -4.81
CA GLU A 116 -10.49 15.44 -5.07
C GLU A 116 -11.74 16.29 -5.35
N GLU A 117 -12.69 15.78 -6.14
CA GLU A 117 -13.98 16.46 -6.33
C GLU A 117 -14.75 16.59 -5.00
N CYS A 118 -14.71 15.58 -4.13
CA CYS A 118 -15.29 15.68 -2.79
C CYS A 118 -14.62 16.78 -1.96
N TYR A 119 -13.28 16.90 -2.03
CA TYR A 119 -12.54 17.95 -1.33
C TYR A 119 -12.90 19.34 -1.86
N PHE A 120 -13.02 19.53 -3.17
CA PHE A 120 -13.38 20.84 -3.74
C PHE A 120 -14.85 21.20 -3.53
N THR A 121 -15.73 20.20 -3.39
CA THR A 121 -17.14 20.41 -3.06
C THR A 121 -17.30 20.97 -1.64
N ASP A 122 -16.60 20.39 -0.67
CA ASP A 122 -16.60 20.89 0.72
C ASP A 122 -15.26 20.63 1.42
N SER A 123 -14.34 21.58 1.22
CA SER A 123 -13.00 21.50 1.81
C SER A 123 -13.01 21.59 3.33
N GLU A 124 -14.00 22.26 3.92
CA GLU A 124 -14.10 22.43 5.36
C GLU A 124 -14.47 21.10 6.03
N TRP A 125 -15.56 20.50 5.56
CA TRP A 125 -15.98 19.17 6.03
C TRP A 125 -14.88 18.13 5.83
N PHE A 126 -14.23 18.12 4.66
CA PHE A 126 -13.18 17.16 4.36
C PHE A 126 -12.00 17.29 5.34
N THR A 127 -11.57 18.52 5.61
CA THR A 127 -10.51 18.81 6.59
C THR A 127 -10.92 18.38 7.99
N GLN A 128 -12.17 18.65 8.39
CA GLN A 128 -12.69 18.21 9.69
C GLN A 128 -12.66 16.69 9.82
N VAL A 129 -13.04 15.94 8.78
CA VAL A 129 -13.00 14.47 8.79
C VAL A 129 -11.57 13.95 9.02
N LEU A 130 -10.59 14.47 8.28
CA LEU A 130 -9.20 14.03 8.42
C LEU A 130 -8.61 14.41 9.79
N ASN A 131 -8.87 15.62 10.26
CA ASN A 131 -8.41 16.06 11.58
C ASN A 131 -9.08 15.29 12.71
N THR A 132 -10.37 14.97 12.60
CA THR A 132 -11.06 14.13 13.57
C THR A 132 -10.40 12.75 13.67
N CYS A 133 -10.02 12.16 12.53
CA CYS A 133 -9.31 10.88 12.54
C CYS A 133 -7.94 10.98 13.22
N PHE A 134 -7.20 12.05 12.92
CA PHE A 134 -5.86 12.28 13.45
C PHE A 134 -5.86 12.52 14.97
N ILE A 135 -6.71 13.43 15.44
CA ILE A 135 -6.80 13.83 16.85
C ILE A 135 -7.24 12.67 17.73
N ASN A 136 -8.26 11.93 17.28
CA ASN A 136 -8.83 10.84 18.09
C ASN A 136 -8.08 9.51 17.92
N GLY A 137 -7.04 9.45 17.08
CA GLY A 137 -6.36 8.20 16.74
C GLY A 137 -7.30 7.13 16.16
N PHE A 138 -8.43 7.55 15.57
CA PHE A 138 -9.49 6.68 15.13
C PHE A 138 -9.66 6.74 13.61
N PHE A 139 -9.95 5.59 13.00
CA PHE A 139 -10.20 5.49 11.56
C PHE A 139 -11.49 4.71 11.30
N PRO A 140 -12.30 5.12 10.31
CA PRO A 140 -13.44 4.34 9.85
C PRO A 140 -13.03 2.90 9.52
N LYS A 141 -13.89 1.93 9.85
CA LYS A 141 -13.60 0.50 9.63
C LYS A 141 -13.22 0.20 8.17
N ASN A 142 -13.92 0.82 7.22
CA ASN A 142 -13.68 0.64 5.79
C ASN A 142 -12.30 1.15 5.34
N TRP A 143 -11.71 2.10 6.09
CA TRP A 143 -10.37 2.61 5.83
C TRP A 143 -9.28 1.66 6.32
N LYS A 144 -9.59 0.84 7.34
CA LYS A 144 -8.68 -0.14 7.94
C LYS A 144 -8.53 -1.41 7.09
N THR A 145 -9.49 -1.72 6.23
CA THR A 145 -9.44 -2.90 5.35
C THR A 145 -8.60 -2.61 4.11
N ALA A 146 -7.69 -3.53 3.77
CA ALA A 146 -6.92 -3.52 2.53
C ALA A 146 -7.35 -4.68 1.62
N GLU A 147 -7.28 -4.49 0.30
CA GLU A 147 -7.34 -5.61 -0.65
C GLU A 147 -5.91 -6.11 -0.89
N VAL A 148 -5.67 -7.40 -0.74
CA VAL A 148 -4.32 -7.97 -0.88
C VAL A 148 -4.22 -8.79 -2.16
N ILE A 149 -3.30 -8.42 -3.03
CA ILE A 149 -2.97 -9.16 -4.24
C ILE A 149 -1.64 -9.86 -4.04
N LEU A 150 -1.58 -11.16 -4.31
CA LEU A 150 -0.36 -11.96 -4.20
C LEU A 150 0.32 -12.04 -5.58
N ILE A 151 1.49 -11.41 -5.70
CA ILE A 151 2.28 -11.41 -6.95
C ILE A 151 3.45 -12.39 -6.83
N PRO A 152 3.58 -13.39 -7.73
CA PRO A 152 4.72 -14.29 -7.72
C PRO A 152 6.03 -13.56 -8.05
N LYS A 153 7.10 -13.93 -7.37
CA LYS A 153 8.47 -13.51 -7.65
C LYS A 153 8.98 -14.29 -8.85
N ASP A 154 9.54 -13.57 -9.82
CA ASP A 154 10.10 -14.21 -11.00
C ASP A 154 11.22 -15.19 -10.64
N GLY A 155 11.25 -16.33 -11.34
CA GLY A 155 12.27 -17.37 -11.18
C GLY A 155 12.29 -18.07 -9.81
N LYS A 156 11.27 -17.93 -8.96
CA LYS A 156 11.21 -18.57 -7.64
C LYS A 156 10.32 -19.82 -7.62
N TYR A 157 10.56 -20.69 -6.64
CA TYR A 157 9.79 -21.91 -6.43
C TYR A 157 8.42 -21.58 -5.85
N LEU A 158 7.37 -21.68 -6.67
CA LEU A 158 6.03 -21.17 -6.34
C LEU A 158 5.31 -21.94 -5.23
N LYS A 159 5.83 -23.08 -4.75
CA LYS A 159 5.28 -23.72 -3.54
C LYS A 159 5.86 -23.19 -2.22
N ASP A 160 6.82 -22.28 -2.27
CA ASP A 160 7.32 -21.54 -1.10
C ASP A 160 6.53 -20.23 -0.94
N TYR A 161 5.99 -19.98 0.26
CA TYR A 161 5.26 -18.75 0.56
C TYR A 161 6.11 -17.48 0.34
N LYS A 162 7.44 -17.57 0.50
CA LYS A 162 8.38 -16.46 0.26
C LYS A 162 8.48 -16.08 -1.22
N SER A 163 7.99 -16.93 -2.11
CA SER A 163 7.92 -16.68 -3.55
C SER A 163 6.78 -15.77 -3.95
N TYR A 164 5.94 -15.33 -3.01
CA TYR A 164 4.88 -14.35 -3.28
C TYR A 164 5.17 -13.03 -2.56
N ARG A 165 4.83 -11.92 -3.23
CA ARG A 165 4.83 -10.57 -2.66
C ARG A 165 3.37 -10.15 -2.44
N PRO A 166 2.92 -9.94 -1.20
CA PRO A 166 1.64 -9.30 -0.97
C PRO A 166 1.72 -7.82 -1.30
N ILE A 167 0.80 -7.33 -2.13
CA ILE A 167 0.58 -5.91 -2.37
C ILE A 167 -0.76 -5.53 -1.75
N CYS A 168 -0.73 -4.62 -0.78
CA CYS A 168 -1.90 -4.10 -0.10
C CYS A 168 -2.43 -2.85 -0.81
N LEU A 169 -3.58 -2.98 -1.47
CA LEU A 169 -4.32 -1.87 -2.04
C LEU A 169 -5.18 -1.22 -0.94
N LEU A 170 -4.66 -0.09 -0.44
CA LEU A 170 -5.35 0.71 0.58
C LEU A 170 -6.44 1.62 -0.03
N PRO A 171 -7.50 1.91 0.73
CA PRO A 171 -8.50 2.93 0.41
C PRO A 171 -7.84 4.29 0.14
N VAL A 172 -8.37 5.06 -0.81
CA VAL A 172 -7.80 6.37 -1.18
C VAL A 172 -7.78 7.33 0.03
N TRP A 173 -8.87 7.37 0.79
CA TRP A 173 -8.97 8.17 2.02
C TRP A 173 -7.85 7.86 3.03
N ARG A 174 -7.58 6.57 3.26
CA ARG A 174 -6.46 6.15 4.12
C ARG A 174 -5.12 6.59 3.55
N LYS A 175 -4.90 6.43 2.24
CA LYS A 175 -3.66 6.85 1.58
C LYS A 175 -3.40 8.35 1.74
N ILE A 176 -4.43 9.19 1.69
CA ILE A 176 -4.31 10.65 1.90
C ILE A 176 -3.82 10.93 3.32
N LEU A 177 -4.44 10.30 4.32
CA LEU A 177 -4.08 10.48 5.72
C LEU A 177 -2.67 9.94 6.03
N ASP A 178 -2.36 8.73 5.56
CA ASP A 178 -1.02 8.14 5.68
C ASP A 178 0.04 9.05 5.05
N LYS A 179 -0.26 9.65 3.89
CA LYS A 179 0.65 10.59 3.20
C LYS A 179 0.84 11.89 3.98
N LEU A 180 -0.21 12.44 4.59
CA LEU A 180 -0.10 13.64 5.43
C LEU A 180 0.84 13.39 6.62
N ILE A 181 0.62 12.29 7.34
CA ILE A 181 1.46 11.89 8.47
C ILE A 181 2.90 11.62 8.00
N ALA A 182 3.06 10.86 6.92
CA ALA A 182 4.37 10.55 6.37
C ALA A 182 5.13 11.81 5.94
N ASN A 183 4.46 12.80 5.34
CA ASN A 183 5.09 14.05 4.95
C ASN A 183 5.63 14.81 6.16
N ARG A 184 4.84 14.93 7.24
CA ARG A 184 5.26 15.59 8.48
C ARG A 184 6.41 14.86 9.15
N LEU A 185 6.30 13.54 9.29
CA LEU A 185 7.35 12.71 9.87
C LEU A 185 8.64 12.80 9.04
N THR A 186 8.55 12.73 7.71
CA THR A 186 9.71 12.88 6.83
C THR A 186 10.35 14.26 7.00
N TYR A 187 9.56 15.33 7.04
CA TYR A 187 10.07 16.69 7.25
C TYR A 187 10.84 16.79 8.56
N PHE A 188 10.26 16.31 9.67
CA PHE A 188 10.91 16.29 10.98
C PHE A 188 12.22 15.49 10.95
N LEU A 189 12.21 14.27 10.41
CA LEU A 189 13.38 13.41 10.37
C LEU A 189 14.55 14.02 9.56
N GLU A 190 14.23 14.75 8.48
CA GLU A 190 15.22 15.39 7.62
C GLU A 190 15.73 16.71 8.21
N GLU A 191 14.82 17.58 8.68
CA GLU A 191 15.16 18.90 9.25
C GLU A 191 16.07 18.77 10.48
N TYR A 192 15.78 17.80 11.35
CA TYR A 192 16.56 17.54 12.55
C TYR A 192 17.70 16.54 12.32
N GLN A 193 17.97 16.14 11.08
CA GLN A 193 19.06 15.22 10.70
C GLN A 193 19.10 13.93 11.52
N ILE A 194 17.92 13.38 11.85
CA ILE A 194 17.79 12.20 12.72
C ILE A 194 18.24 10.94 11.97
N LEU A 195 18.08 10.90 10.65
CA LEU A 195 18.42 9.75 9.83
C LEU A 195 19.92 9.67 9.59
N ASN A 196 20.47 8.45 9.70
CA ASN A 196 21.87 8.19 9.42
C ASN A 196 22.23 8.56 7.96
N ASN A 197 23.41 9.15 7.74
CA ASN A 197 23.88 9.53 6.40
C ASN A 197 24.04 8.34 5.44
N SER A 198 24.20 7.11 5.96
CA SER A 198 24.24 5.87 5.18
C SER A 198 22.85 5.29 4.88
N GLN A 199 21.75 5.95 5.29
CA GLN A 199 20.40 5.57 4.91
C GLN A 199 20.05 6.21 3.56
N TYR A 200 20.04 5.41 2.49
CA TYR A 200 19.73 5.88 1.12
C TYR A 200 18.31 5.54 0.67
N GLY A 201 17.75 4.44 1.18
CA GLY A 201 16.41 4.00 0.80
C GLY A 201 15.32 4.97 1.27
N PHE A 202 14.36 5.25 0.38
CA PHE A 202 13.16 6.04 0.67
C PHE A 202 13.41 7.48 1.16
N ARG A 203 14.61 8.04 0.91
CA ARG A 203 14.91 9.45 1.17
C ARG A 203 14.88 10.26 -0.12
N LYS A 204 14.44 11.53 -0.02
CA LYS A 204 14.48 12.46 -1.15
C LYS A 204 15.94 12.68 -1.56
N TYR A 205 16.16 12.86 -2.87
CA TYR A 205 17.48 13.12 -3.47
C TYR A 205 18.51 11.99 -3.32
N ASN A 206 18.14 10.84 -2.77
CA ASN A 206 19.00 9.67 -2.65
C ASN A 206 18.51 8.55 -3.58
N SER A 207 19.46 7.74 -4.08
CA SER A 207 19.18 6.60 -4.94
C SER A 207 20.10 5.42 -4.58
N THR A 208 19.81 4.22 -5.10
CA THR A 208 20.68 3.05 -4.91
C THR A 208 21.94 3.08 -5.79
N ILE A 209 22.03 4.07 -6.69
CA ILE A 209 23.19 4.33 -7.54
C ILE A 209 23.84 5.60 -6.98
N THR A 210 25.00 5.41 -6.34
CA THR A 210 25.95 6.48 -6.00
C THR A 210 26.99 6.62 -7.08
#